data_AF-A0A0F2S2L8-F1
#
_entry.id   AF-A0A0F2S2L8-F1
#
_cell.length_a   1.000
_cell.length_b   1.000
_cell.length_c   1.000
_cell.angle_alpha   90.00
_cell.angle_beta   90.00
_cell.angle_gamma   90.00
#
_symmetry.space_group_name_H-M   'P 1'
#
loop_
_entity.id
_entity.type
_entity.pdbx_description
1 polymer ?
#
loop_
_entity_poly.entity_id
_entity_poly.type
_entity_poly.pdbx_seq_one_letter_code
_entity_poly.pdbx_strand_id
1 'polypeptide(L)'
;MPSLDVPAADAAFVQAAFDDTLALIEAVRDHIADGAVRYADVEITPTARMRASQDLSRLTNRATAAISLLLLFKALQDGQDVGVADIPAQVNSILDDIQRPSLALAGTGGDADAVPESLNILLLRGESIFERMPLVRARLLALLDQAPVLSPAHSS
;
A
#
# COMPACT_ATOMS: atom_id res chain seq x y z
N MET A 1 10.80 -18.11 13.68
CA MET A 1 9.86 -18.95 12.90
C MET A 1 10.64 -19.65 11.79
N PRO A 2 10.21 -20.81 11.25
CA PRO A 2 10.84 -21.34 10.04
C PRO A 2 10.63 -20.37 8.87
N SER A 3 11.66 -20.17 8.03
CA SER A 3 11.56 -19.34 6.83
C SER A 3 10.58 -19.96 5.83
N LEU A 4 9.75 -19.15 5.19
CA LEU A 4 8.85 -19.63 4.14
C LEU A 4 9.67 -20.07 2.92
N ASP A 5 9.37 -21.26 2.38
CA ASP A 5 9.90 -21.68 1.09
C ASP A 5 9.09 -20.97 -0.01
N VAL A 6 9.57 -19.78 -0.41
CA VAL A 6 8.86 -18.91 -1.36
C VAL A 6 9.31 -19.23 -2.78
N PRO A 7 8.41 -19.61 -3.70
CA PRO A 7 8.73 -19.77 -5.11
C PRO A 7 9.37 -18.50 -5.69
N ALA A 8 10.40 -18.66 -6.52
CA ALA A 8 11.14 -17.52 -7.09
C ALA A 8 10.23 -16.51 -7.83
N ALA A 9 9.16 -16.99 -8.48
CA ALA A 9 8.18 -16.14 -9.15
C ALA A 9 7.32 -15.31 -8.17
N ASP A 10 7.09 -15.80 -6.96
CA ASP A 10 6.37 -15.08 -5.91
C ASP A 10 7.27 -14.03 -5.27
N ALA A 11 8.52 -14.39 -4.97
CA ALA A 11 9.51 -13.45 -4.47
C ALA A 11 9.75 -12.29 -5.45
N ALA A 12 9.89 -12.59 -6.76
CA ALA A 12 10.07 -11.55 -7.78
C ALA A 12 8.85 -10.64 -7.93
N PHE A 13 7.63 -11.20 -7.88
CA PHE A 13 6.40 -10.41 -7.94
C PHE A 13 6.27 -9.47 -6.75
N VAL A 14 6.52 -9.97 -5.53
CA VAL A 14 6.47 -9.15 -4.32
C VAL A 14 7.56 -8.08 -4.32
N GLN A 15 8.77 -8.41 -4.80
CA GLN A 15 9.84 -7.44 -4.93
C GLN A 15 9.47 -6.30 -5.90
N ALA A 16 8.91 -6.62 -7.06
CA ALA A 16 8.44 -5.59 -8.00
C ALA A 16 7.34 -4.70 -7.39
N ALA A 17 6.39 -5.30 -6.66
CA ALA A 17 5.35 -4.54 -5.95
C ALA A 17 5.94 -3.65 -4.83
N PHE A 18 6.99 -4.11 -4.16
CA PHE A 18 7.74 -3.34 -3.17
C PHE A 18 8.43 -2.13 -3.79
N ASP A 19 9.19 -2.33 -4.86
CA ASP A 19 9.92 -1.26 -5.54
C ASP A 19 8.96 -0.20 -6.10
N ASP A 20 7.85 -0.63 -6.70
CA ASP A 20 6.82 0.29 -7.20
C ASP A 20 6.14 1.10 -6.08
N THR A 21 5.85 0.46 -4.95
CA THR A 21 5.23 1.13 -3.79
C THR A 21 6.20 2.13 -3.16
N LEU A 22 7.48 1.77 -3.03
CA LEU A 22 8.50 2.67 -2.53
C LEU A 22 8.67 3.89 -3.45
N ALA A 23 8.76 3.66 -4.76
CA ALA A 23 8.87 4.72 -5.75
C ALA A 23 7.61 5.62 -5.83
N LEU A 24 6.44 5.11 -5.44
CA LEU A 24 5.24 5.93 -5.24
C LEU A 24 5.37 6.81 -4.00
N ILE A 25 5.80 6.25 -2.86
CA ILE A 25 5.98 6.99 -1.60
C ILE A 25 7.00 8.13 -1.79
N GLU A 26 8.11 7.86 -2.48
CA GLU A 26 9.11 8.87 -2.81
C GLU A 26 8.53 9.97 -3.69
N ALA A 27 7.79 9.61 -4.75
CA ALA A 27 7.16 10.59 -5.63
C ALA A 27 6.10 11.45 -4.91
N VAL A 28 5.35 10.87 -3.97
CA VAL A 28 4.40 11.61 -3.11
C VAL A 28 5.14 12.57 -2.17
N ARG A 29 6.22 12.11 -1.53
CA ARG A 29 7.06 12.95 -0.67
C ARG A 29 7.61 14.15 -1.46
N ASP A 30 8.16 13.89 -2.64
CA ASP A 30 8.76 14.92 -3.48
C ASP A 30 7.69 15.92 -3.97
N HIS A 31 6.49 15.43 -4.30
CA HIS A 31 5.35 16.28 -4.63
C HIS A 31 4.89 17.17 -3.47
N ILE A 32 4.93 16.68 -2.23
CA ILE A 32 4.62 17.48 -1.03
C ILE A 32 5.71 18.53 -0.79
N ALA A 33 6.98 18.15 -0.89
CA ALA A 33 8.12 19.05 -0.71
C ALA A 33 8.12 20.18 -1.76
N ASP A 34 7.86 19.85 -3.02
CA ASP A 34 7.77 20.80 -4.12
C ASP A 34 6.43 21.58 -4.15
N GLY A 35 5.41 21.09 -3.44
CA GLY A 35 4.04 21.58 -3.53
C GLY A 35 3.90 23.06 -3.18
N ALA A 36 4.70 23.57 -2.23
CA ALA A 36 4.72 25.00 -1.91
C ALA A 36 5.17 25.87 -3.09
N VAL A 37 6.03 25.34 -3.97
CA VAL A 37 6.53 26.01 -5.17
C VAL A 37 5.58 25.80 -6.35
N ARG A 38 5.09 24.56 -6.55
CA ARG A 38 4.20 24.21 -7.67
C ARG A 38 2.79 24.80 -7.58
N TYR A 39 2.31 25.08 -6.37
CA TYR A 39 1.00 25.68 -6.14
C TYR A 39 1.06 27.20 -5.90
N ALA A 40 2.24 27.81 -5.93
CA ALA A 40 2.39 29.25 -5.83
C ALA A 40 1.94 29.98 -7.12
N ASP A 41 2.15 29.35 -8.28
CA ASP A 41 1.85 29.93 -9.60
C ASP A 41 0.47 29.52 -10.16
N VAL A 42 -0.24 28.62 -9.50
CA VAL A 42 -1.57 28.16 -9.91
C VAL A 42 -2.61 28.68 -8.90
N GLU A 43 -3.55 29.51 -9.35
CA GLU A 43 -4.70 29.94 -8.55
C GLU A 43 -5.65 28.75 -8.30
N ILE A 44 -5.30 27.90 -7.34
CA ILE A 44 -6.14 26.78 -6.91
C ILE A 44 -7.16 27.30 -5.91
N THR A 45 -8.44 27.02 -6.14
CA THR A 45 -9.54 27.34 -5.21
C THR A 45 -9.30 26.67 -3.85
N PRO A 46 -9.76 27.25 -2.73
CA PRO A 46 -9.66 26.60 -1.42
C PRO A 46 -10.26 25.18 -1.39
N THR A 47 -11.36 24.97 -2.13
CA THR A 47 -12.02 23.66 -2.28
C THR A 47 -11.10 22.65 -2.98
N ALA A 48 -10.45 23.03 -4.08
CA ALA A 48 -9.52 22.17 -4.79
C ALA A 48 -8.26 21.87 -3.96
N ARG A 49 -7.75 22.83 -3.17
CA ARG A 49 -6.64 22.58 -2.22
C ARG A 49 -7.03 21.58 -1.14
N MET A 50 -8.23 21.72 -0.57
CA MET A 50 -8.76 20.80 0.44
C MET A 50 -8.89 19.39 -0.15
N ARG A 51 -9.45 19.25 -1.35
CA ARG A 51 -9.54 17.96 -2.07
C ARG A 51 -8.14 17.36 -2.30
N ALA A 52 -7.21 18.14 -2.85
CA ALA A 52 -5.84 17.69 -3.08
C ALA A 52 -5.14 17.19 -1.80
N SER A 53 -5.32 17.90 -0.68
CA SER A 53 -4.79 17.50 0.62
C SER A 53 -5.41 16.20 1.13
N GLN A 54 -6.72 16.03 0.97
CA GLN A 54 -7.41 14.78 1.31
C GLN A 54 -6.92 13.62 0.45
N ASP A 55 -6.78 13.82 -0.87
CA ASP A 55 -6.33 12.79 -1.80
C ASP A 55 -4.89 12.36 -1.53
N LEU A 56 -3.99 13.32 -1.25
CA LEU A 56 -2.62 13.03 -0.82
C LEU A 56 -2.56 12.25 0.49
N SER A 57 -3.40 12.62 1.46
CA SER A 57 -3.47 11.92 2.75
C SER A 57 -3.95 10.48 2.56
N ARG A 58 -4.96 10.27 1.70
CA ARG A 58 -5.47 8.94 1.36
C ARG A 58 -4.42 8.09 0.64
N LEU A 59 -3.76 8.67 -0.37
CA LEU A 59 -2.70 7.99 -1.12
C LEU A 59 -1.56 7.56 -0.19
N THR A 60 -1.13 8.43 0.71
CA THR A 60 -0.07 8.16 1.69
C THR A 60 -0.48 7.04 2.65
N ASN A 61 -1.70 7.06 3.18
CA ASN A 61 -2.20 6.02 4.08
C ASN A 61 -2.26 4.66 3.39
N ARG A 62 -2.81 4.60 2.16
CA ARG A 62 -2.87 3.35 1.37
C ARG A 62 -1.48 2.83 1.00
N ALA A 63 -0.56 3.72 0.62
CA ALA A 63 0.82 3.36 0.34
C ALA A 63 1.54 2.82 1.60
N THR A 64 1.25 3.39 2.77
CA THR A 64 1.79 2.93 4.06
C THR A 64 1.23 1.55 4.43
N ALA A 65 -0.06 1.30 4.21
CA ALA A 65 -0.65 -0.01 4.41
C ALA A 65 -0.07 -1.05 3.42
N ALA A 66 0.05 -0.69 2.14
CA ALA A 66 0.65 -1.55 1.12
C ALA A 66 2.11 -1.94 1.45
N ILE A 67 2.95 -0.96 1.81
CA ILE A 67 4.33 -1.26 2.19
C ILE A 67 4.40 -2.12 3.46
N SER A 68 3.48 -1.96 4.41
CA SER A 68 3.40 -2.80 5.60
C SER A 68 3.10 -4.26 5.26
N LEU A 69 2.17 -4.51 4.33
CA LEU A 69 1.89 -5.87 3.83
C LEU A 69 3.12 -6.49 3.15
N LEU A 70 3.81 -5.70 2.31
CA LEU A 70 4.98 -6.16 1.57
C LEU A 70 6.17 -6.43 2.51
N LEU A 71 6.36 -5.61 3.54
CA LEU A 71 7.37 -5.82 4.59
C LEU A 71 7.05 -7.07 5.42
N LEU A 72 5.78 -7.29 5.77
CA LEU A 72 5.36 -8.51 6.46
C LEU A 72 5.69 -9.75 5.62
N PHE A 73 5.41 -9.73 4.31
CA PHE A 73 5.79 -10.82 3.41
C PHE A 73 7.30 -11.08 3.45
N LYS A 74 8.12 -10.04 3.28
CA LYS A 74 9.59 -10.16 3.27
C LYS A 74 10.13 -10.66 4.60
N ALA A 75 9.61 -10.16 5.73
CA ALA A 75 10.01 -10.62 7.06
C ALA A 75 9.73 -12.12 7.25
N LEU A 76 8.57 -12.61 6.80
CA LEU A 76 8.21 -14.03 6.87
C LEU A 76 9.04 -14.89 5.91
N GLN A 77 9.34 -14.39 4.71
CA GLN A 77 10.27 -15.01 3.77
C GLN A 77 11.66 -15.19 4.41
N ASP A 78 12.15 -14.16 5.10
CA ASP A 78 13.46 -14.16 5.76
C ASP A 78 13.47 -14.91 7.11
N GLY A 79 12.34 -15.49 7.52
CA GLY A 79 12.20 -16.24 8.79
C GLY A 79 12.25 -15.37 10.05
N GLN A 80 12.07 -14.05 9.90
CA GLN A 80 12.08 -13.11 11.01
C GLN A 80 10.85 -13.29 11.90
N ASP A 81 11.03 -13.05 13.21
CA ASP A 81 9.90 -12.96 14.13
C ASP A 81 9.23 -11.59 13.99
N VAL A 82 7.98 -11.60 13.56
CA VAL A 82 7.17 -10.40 13.33
C VAL A 82 6.34 -9.99 14.53
N GLY A 83 6.32 -10.80 15.61
CA GLY A 83 5.55 -10.50 16.83
C GLY A 83 4.02 -10.44 16.62
N VAL A 84 3.52 -10.98 15.51
CA VAL A 84 2.09 -11.02 15.17
C VAL A 84 1.51 -12.38 15.57
N ALA A 85 0.50 -12.36 16.44
CA ALA A 85 -0.13 -13.59 16.94
C ALA A 85 -0.97 -14.32 15.87
N ASP A 86 -1.64 -13.57 14.99
CA ASP A 86 -2.47 -14.09 13.90
C ASP A 86 -2.13 -13.37 12.59
N ILE A 87 -1.22 -13.97 11.82
CA ILE A 87 -0.75 -13.42 10.54
C ILE A 87 -1.91 -13.31 9.53
N PRO A 88 -2.75 -14.36 9.31
CA PRO A 88 -3.90 -14.24 8.42
C PRO A 88 -4.84 -13.06 8.76
N ALA A 89 -5.20 -12.88 10.04
CA ALA A 89 -6.05 -11.77 10.46
C ALA A 89 -5.37 -10.41 10.21
N GLN A 90 -4.08 -10.29 10.52
CA GLN A 90 -3.31 -9.08 10.29
C GLN A 90 -3.24 -8.72 8.80
N VAL A 91 -3.01 -9.71 7.92
CA VAL A 91 -2.98 -9.52 6.46
C VAL A 91 -4.34 -9.03 5.94
N ASN A 92 -5.44 -9.59 6.43
CA ASN A 92 -6.78 -9.14 6.04
C ASN A 92 -7.04 -7.69 6.49
N SER A 93 -6.70 -7.36 7.74
CA SER A 93 -6.85 -5.99 8.26
C SER A 93 -6.07 -4.97 7.44
N ILE A 94 -4.83 -5.29 7.06
CA ILE A 94 -4.01 -4.39 6.23
C ILE A 94 -4.65 -4.24 4.83
N LEU A 95 -5.17 -5.32 4.25
CA LEU A 95 -5.82 -5.25 2.94
C LEU A 95 -7.10 -4.39 2.98
N ASP A 96 -7.89 -4.49 4.03
CA ASP A 96 -9.08 -3.64 4.22
C ASP A 96 -8.70 -2.15 4.24
N ASP A 97 -7.57 -1.80 4.85
CA ASP A 97 -7.06 -0.43 4.85
C ASP A 97 -6.56 0.03 3.47
N ILE A 98 -5.95 -0.87 2.69
CA ILE A 98 -5.55 -0.59 1.30
C ILE A 98 -6.79 -0.40 0.40
N GLN A 99 -7.84 -1.18 0.60
CA GLN A 99 -9.03 -1.21 -0.25
C GLN A 99 -10.12 -0.23 0.17
N ARG A 100 -9.99 0.40 1.35
CA ARG A 100 -11.02 1.28 1.91
C ARG A 100 -11.46 2.33 0.87
N PRO A 101 -12.72 2.28 0.41
CA PRO A 101 -13.20 3.19 -0.62
C PRO A 101 -13.08 4.63 -0.14
N SER A 102 -12.61 5.48 -1.03
CA SER A 102 -12.62 6.91 -0.84
C SER A 102 -14.09 7.36 -0.77
N LEU A 103 -14.59 7.78 0.41
CA LEU A 103 -15.81 8.60 0.47
C LEU A 103 -15.48 9.91 -0.24
N ALA A 104 -15.73 9.94 -1.55
CA ALA A 104 -15.65 11.15 -2.34
C ALA A 104 -16.83 12.04 -1.94
N LEU A 105 -16.56 13.33 -1.73
CA LEU A 105 -17.57 14.34 -2.01
C LEU A 105 -17.88 14.21 -3.51
N ALA A 106 -18.86 13.35 -3.83
CA ALA A 106 -19.40 13.19 -5.17
C ALA A 106 -19.73 14.58 -5.70
N GLY A 107 -19.21 14.88 -6.89
CA GLY A 107 -18.96 16.22 -7.38
C GLY A 107 -20.14 17.19 -7.34
N THR A 108 -19.82 18.42 -6.94
CA THR A 108 -20.55 19.64 -7.31
C THR A 108 -19.63 20.74 -7.86
N GLY A 109 -18.35 20.44 -8.11
CA GLY A 109 -17.37 21.42 -8.58
C GLY A 109 -17.08 21.30 -10.07
N GLY A 110 -17.23 22.40 -10.82
CA GLY A 110 -16.87 22.51 -12.24
C GLY A 110 -15.36 22.48 -12.49
N ASP A 111 -14.90 22.75 -13.71
CA ASP A 111 -13.48 22.66 -14.14
C ASP A 111 -12.49 23.42 -13.24
N ALA A 112 -12.94 24.45 -12.50
CA ALA A 112 -12.11 25.19 -11.53
C ALA A 112 -11.80 24.41 -10.24
N ASP A 113 -12.46 23.28 -10.00
CA ASP A 113 -12.25 22.38 -8.85
C ASP A 113 -11.49 21.09 -9.23
N ALA A 114 -10.85 21.10 -10.40
CA ALA A 114 -10.01 20.01 -10.88
C ALA A 114 -8.75 19.86 -10.01
N VAL A 115 -8.43 18.61 -9.67
CA VAL A 115 -7.20 18.27 -8.96
C VAL A 115 -6.00 18.53 -9.87
N PRO A 116 -4.87 19.07 -9.37
CA PRO A 116 -3.67 19.29 -10.17
C PRO A 116 -3.24 18.03 -10.92
N GLU A 117 -2.86 18.16 -12.20
CA GLU A 117 -2.52 17.03 -13.07
C GLU A 117 -1.42 16.13 -12.48
N SER A 118 -0.41 16.75 -11.87
CA SER A 118 0.69 16.04 -11.19
C SER A 118 0.19 15.15 -10.05
N LEU A 119 -0.80 15.60 -9.28
CA LEU A 119 -1.44 14.77 -8.25
C LEU A 119 -2.30 13.67 -8.88
N ASN A 120 -3.03 13.97 -9.96
CA ASN A 120 -3.81 12.96 -10.67
C ASN A 120 -2.94 11.79 -11.20
N ILE A 121 -1.75 12.08 -11.71
CA ILE A 121 -0.78 11.05 -12.14
C ILE A 121 -0.39 10.15 -10.96
N LEU A 122 -0.13 10.73 -9.78
CA LEU A 122 0.21 9.96 -8.58
C LEU A 122 -0.95 9.09 -8.10
N LEU A 123 -2.18 9.60 -8.16
CA LEU A 123 -3.38 8.86 -7.79
C LEU A 123 -3.58 7.65 -8.72
N LEU A 124 -3.50 7.85 -10.04
CA LEU A 124 -3.62 6.76 -11.02
C LEU A 124 -2.53 5.70 -10.85
N ARG A 125 -1.28 6.14 -10.62
CA ARG A 125 -0.17 5.23 -10.32
C ARG A 125 -0.42 4.44 -9.04
N GLY A 126 -0.94 5.11 -8.01
CA GLY A 126 -1.37 4.49 -6.75
C GLY A 126 -2.39 3.39 -6.98
N GLU A 127 -3.49 3.65 -7.70
CA GLU A 127 -4.52 2.64 -7.96
C GLU A 127 -3.96 1.40 -8.63
N SER A 128 -3.15 1.56 -9.69
CA SER A 128 -2.52 0.42 -10.38
C SER A 128 -1.64 -0.42 -9.44
N ILE A 129 -0.97 0.21 -8.48
CA ILE A 129 -0.19 -0.49 -7.46
C ILE A 129 -1.12 -1.24 -6.49
N PHE A 130 -2.16 -0.57 -5.99
CA PHE A 130 -3.06 -1.13 -4.97
C PHE A 130 -3.91 -2.27 -5.49
N GLU A 131 -4.26 -2.30 -6.78
CA GLU A 131 -4.95 -3.41 -7.45
C GLU A 131 -4.17 -4.73 -7.38
N ARG A 132 -2.85 -4.68 -7.18
CA ARG A 132 -2.00 -5.89 -7.06
C ARG A 132 -1.96 -6.45 -5.63
N MET A 133 -2.37 -5.70 -4.62
CA MET A 133 -2.28 -6.11 -3.20
C MET A 133 -3.14 -7.35 -2.84
N PRO A 134 -4.33 -7.57 -3.41
CA PRO A 134 -5.07 -8.82 -3.24
C PRO A 134 -4.29 -10.06 -3.69
N LEU A 135 -3.48 -9.95 -4.76
CA LEU A 135 -2.63 -11.04 -5.24
C LEU A 135 -1.46 -11.30 -4.29
N VAL A 136 -0.85 -10.25 -3.72
CA VAL A 136 0.19 -10.38 -2.68
C VAL A 136 -0.39 -11.13 -1.47
N ARG A 137 -1.57 -10.73 -0.99
CA ARG A 137 -2.30 -11.44 0.07
C ARG A 137 -2.50 -12.91 -0.28
N ALA A 138 -3.04 -13.20 -1.47
CA ALA A 138 -3.37 -14.58 -1.85
C ALA A 138 -2.12 -15.48 -1.85
N ARG A 139 -1.00 -14.98 -2.37
CA ARG A 139 0.29 -15.69 -2.34
C ARG A 139 0.78 -15.92 -0.91
N LEU A 140 0.72 -14.89 -0.06
CA LEU A 140 1.15 -15.00 1.34
C LEU A 140 0.34 -16.07 2.10
N LEU A 141 -0.98 -16.03 2.00
CA LEU A 141 -1.84 -17.00 2.69
C LEU A 141 -1.62 -18.43 2.18
N ALA A 142 -1.41 -18.60 0.87
CA ALA A 142 -1.10 -19.91 0.29
C ALA A 142 0.24 -20.47 0.80
N LEU A 143 1.24 -19.62 1.03
CA LEU A 143 2.53 -20.03 1.61
C LEU A 143 2.40 -20.41 3.08
N LEU A 144 1.59 -19.69 3.84
CA LEU A 144 1.32 -20.00 5.25
C LEU A 144 0.58 -21.32 5.42
N ASP A 145 -0.34 -21.66 4.52
CA ASP A 145 -1.08 -22.94 4.53
C ASP A 145 -0.16 -24.14 4.22
N GLN A 146 0.88 -23.92 3.42
CA GLN A 146 1.89 -24.94 3.08
C GLN A 146 3.00 -25.06 4.11
N ALA A 147 3.13 -24.11 5.03
CA ALA A 147 4.15 -24.15 6.07
C ALA A 147 3.86 -25.33 7.02
N PRO A 148 4.82 -26.23 7.28
CA PRO A 148 4.59 -27.39 8.12
C PRO A 148 4.18 -26.95 9.53
N VAL A 149 2.97 -27.35 9.94
CA VAL A 149 2.53 -27.28 11.34
C VAL A 149 3.45 -28.21 12.12
N LEU A 150 4.49 -27.67 12.75
CA LEU A 150 5.26 -28.44 13.71
C LEU A 150 4.33 -28.74 14.88
N SER A 151 3.78 -29.97 14.90
CA SER A 151 3.04 -30.53 16.03
C SER A 151 3.76 -30.22 17.34
N PRO A 152 3.03 -29.83 18.41
CA PRO A 152 3.64 -29.68 19.72
C PRO A 152 4.25 -31.03 20.10
N ALA A 153 5.57 -31.07 20.27
CA ALA A 153 6.26 -32.22 20.80
C ALA A 153 5.58 -32.62 22.12
N HIS A 154 5.00 -33.82 22.15
CA HIS A 154 4.52 -34.44 23.37
C HIS A 154 5.73 -34.66 24.29
N SER A 155 5.94 -33.75 25.24
CA SER A 155 6.77 -34.02 26.41
C SER A 155 6.07 -35.08 27.24
N SER A 156 6.65 -36.27 27.23
CA SER A 156 6.33 -37.40 28.10
C SER A 156 6.80 -37.14 29.54
#